data_AF-A0A243S5D9-F1
#
_entry.id   AF-A0A243S5D9-F1
#
_cell.length_a   1.000
_cell.length_b   1.000
_cell.length_c   1.000
_cell.angle_alpha   90.00
_cell.angle_beta   90.00
_cell.angle_gamma   90.00
#
_symmetry.space_group_name_H-M   'P 1'
#
loop_
_entity.id
_entity.type
_entity.pdbx_description
1 polymer ?
#
loop_
_entity_poly.entity_id
_entity_poly.type
_entity_poly.pdbx_seq_one_letter_code
_entity_poly.pdbx_strand_id
1 'polypeptide(L)'
;MSSLAITWTLGSPGWAVVKVADDHGEAEVVASCVTDAPEEFLYAVARLVLGDESTRAEWEGEPQVYRWFFHRDGPVVDVRLVLADNTQGPDDSGVVLWSGCHTITALARSAVRAFDRIDYEQGEEAYESQWGRPFPRTELEALRTARRSHR
;
A
#
# COMPACT_ATOMS: atom_id res chain seq x y z
N MET A 1 -8.26 -19.36 3.69
CA MET A 1 -7.56 -18.11 4.01
C MET A 1 -7.46 -17.34 2.72
N SER A 2 -8.08 -16.16 2.65
CA SER A 2 -8.21 -15.42 1.41
C SER A 2 -6.85 -15.04 0.83
N SER A 3 -6.69 -15.21 -0.48
CA SER A 3 -5.46 -14.90 -1.20
C SER A 3 -5.35 -13.38 -1.45
N LEU A 4 -4.87 -12.61 -0.47
CA LEU A 4 -4.59 -11.18 -0.70
C LEU A 4 -3.40 -11.01 -1.65
N ALA A 5 -3.62 -10.33 -2.77
CA ALA A 5 -2.60 -9.90 -3.71
C ALA A 5 -2.58 -8.37 -3.79
N ILE A 6 -1.38 -7.80 -3.70
CA ILE A 6 -1.13 -6.39 -3.98
C ILE A 6 -0.11 -6.37 -5.11
N THR A 7 -0.44 -5.68 -6.20
CA THR A 7 0.45 -5.54 -7.36
C THR A 7 0.64 -4.08 -7.64
N TRP A 8 1.86 -3.69 -7.95
CA TRP A 8 2.19 -2.36 -8.42
C TRP A 8 2.75 -2.47 -9.82
N THR A 9 2.22 -1.67 -10.74
CA THR A 9 2.74 -1.53 -12.09
C THR A 9 3.03 -0.06 -12.38
N LEU A 10 4.29 0.25 -12.72
CA LEU A 10 4.66 1.59 -13.19
C LEU A 10 4.09 1.80 -14.61
N GLY A 11 3.46 2.95 -14.82
CA GLY A 11 2.79 3.29 -16.07
C GLY A 11 3.58 4.34 -16.85
N SER A 12 2.95 5.49 -17.09
CA SER A 12 3.64 6.66 -17.63
C SER A 12 4.57 7.29 -16.58
N PRO A 13 5.57 8.09 -16.98
CA PRO A 13 6.45 8.76 -16.02
C PRO A 13 5.66 9.53 -14.95
N GLY A 14 5.95 9.24 -13.68
CA GLY A 14 5.28 9.78 -12.51
C GLY A 14 3.97 9.10 -12.13
N TRP A 15 3.58 8.01 -12.82
CA TRP A 15 2.30 7.33 -12.58
C TRP A 15 2.46 5.84 -12.33
N ALA A 16 1.64 5.32 -11.44
CA ALA A 16 1.55 3.91 -11.10
C ALA A 16 0.10 3.46 -11.02
N VAL A 17 -0.13 2.19 -11.33
CA VAL A 17 -1.37 1.50 -11.00
C VAL A 17 -1.08 0.49 -9.89
N VAL A 18 -1.75 0.64 -8.76
CA VAL A 18 -1.71 -0.31 -7.66
C VAL A 18 -3.03 -1.04 -7.59
N LYS A 19 -2.97 -2.37 -7.72
CA LYS A 19 -4.11 -3.25 -7.65
C LYS A 19 -4.10 -4.01 -6.33
N VAL A 20 -5.24 -4.04 -5.64
CA VAL A 20 -5.51 -4.97 -4.54
C VAL A 20 -6.60 -5.92 -4.95
N ALA A 21 -6.39 -7.20 -4.69
CA ALA A 21 -7.36 -8.24 -4.97
C ALA A 21 -7.33 -9.31 -3.89
N ASP A 22 -8.50 -9.86 -3.60
CA ASP A 22 -8.68 -11.07 -2.81
C ASP A 22 -9.79 -11.94 -3.43
N ASP A 23 -10.23 -12.98 -2.72
CA ASP A 23 -11.27 -13.89 -3.22
C ASP A 23 -12.66 -13.22 -3.32
N HIS A 24 -12.85 -12.03 -2.75
CA HIS A 24 -14.14 -11.35 -2.65
C HIS A 24 -14.24 -10.10 -3.54
N GLY A 25 -13.12 -9.61 -4.07
CA GLY A 25 -13.13 -8.51 -5.02
C GLY A 25 -11.75 -7.94 -5.30
N GLU A 26 -11.74 -6.90 -6.14
CA GLU A 26 -10.54 -6.16 -6.50
C GLU A 26 -10.82 -4.67 -6.64
N ALA A 27 -9.79 -3.86 -6.45
CA ALA A 27 -9.81 -2.45 -6.77
C ALA A 27 -8.44 -1.99 -7.29
N GLU A 28 -8.46 -0.90 -8.02
CA GLU A 28 -7.30 -0.28 -8.64
C GLU A 28 -7.17 1.17 -8.15
N VAL A 29 -5.93 1.55 -7.89
CA VAL A 29 -5.48 2.88 -7.47
C VAL A 29 -4.58 3.40 -8.57
N VAL A 30 -4.96 4.53 -9.20
CA VAL A 30 -4.10 5.23 -10.15
C VAL A 30 -3.41 6.35 -9.39
N ALA A 31 -2.12 6.23 -9.16
CA ALA A 31 -1.37 7.12 -8.30
C ALA A 31 -0.30 7.91 -9.03
N SER A 32 -0.19 9.18 -8.64
CA SER A 32 0.82 10.15 -9.02
C SER A 32 1.99 10.10 -8.02
N CYS A 33 3.19 10.39 -8.50
CA CYS A 33 4.42 10.43 -7.69
C CYS A 33 4.59 11.70 -6.85
N VAL A 34 3.57 12.55 -6.81
CA VAL A 34 3.60 13.83 -6.08
C VAL A 34 3.83 13.66 -4.58
N THR A 35 3.51 12.50 -4.01
CA THR A 35 3.69 12.22 -2.58
C THR A 35 4.63 11.06 -2.29
N ASP A 36 4.93 10.90 -1.00
CA ASP A 36 5.67 9.78 -0.42
C ASP A 36 4.78 8.54 -0.22
N ALA A 37 3.70 8.40 -1.00
CA ALA A 37 2.71 7.34 -0.87
C ALA A 37 3.29 5.91 -0.77
N PRO A 38 4.34 5.54 -1.53
CA PRO A 38 4.99 4.23 -1.41
C PRO A 38 5.64 4.00 -0.05
N GLU A 39 6.39 4.99 0.43
CA GLU A 39 7.06 5.01 1.73
C GLU A 39 6.01 4.96 2.85
N GLU A 40 4.99 5.81 2.78
CA GLU A 40 3.90 5.87 3.76
C GLU A 40 3.15 4.53 3.85
N PHE A 41 2.87 3.89 2.72
CA PHE A 41 2.21 2.59 2.69
C PHE A 41 3.06 1.51 3.38
N LEU A 42 4.34 1.39 3.04
CA LEU A 42 5.24 0.43 3.66
C LEU A 42 5.41 0.69 5.16
N TYR A 43 5.53 1.96 5.54
CA TYR A 43 5.64 2.37 6.93
C TYR A 43 4.36 2.09 7.73
N ALA A 44 3.18 2.37 7.18
CA ALA A 44 1.89 2.05 7.79
C ALA A 44 1.73 0.55 8.05
N VAL A 45 2.12 -0.29 7.08
CA VAL A 45 2.09 -1.75 7.24
C VAL A 45 3.11 -2.22 8.28
N ALA A 46 4.32 -1.64 8.31
CA ALA A 46 5.33 -1.96 9.31
C ALA A 46 4.85 -1.65 10.73
N ARG A 47 4.22 -0.49 10.94
CA ARG A 47 3.64 -0.09 12.23
C ARG A 47 2.56 -1.05 12.72
N LEU A 48 1.67 -1.51 11.84
CA LEU A 48 0.69 -2.55 12.20
C LEU A 48 1.39 -3.81 12.71
N VAL A 49 2.41 -4.29 11.99
CA VAL A 49 3.18 -5.49 12.36
C VAL A 49 3.83 -5.31 13.74
N LEU A 50 4.29 -4.11 14.04
CA LEU A 50 4.93 -3.79 15.32
C LEU A 50 3.97 -3.67 16.51
N GLY A 51 2.66 -3.52 16.28
CA GLY A 51 1.70 -3.46 17.39
C GLY A 51 0.58 -2.47 17.23
N ASP A 52 0.67 -1.53 16.29
CA ASP A 52 -0.31 -0.45 16.20
C ASP A 52 -1.69 -0.98 15.84
N GLU A 53 -2.71 -0.49 16.56
CA GLU A 53 -4.11 -0.87 16.36
C GLU A 53 -4.67 -0.29 15.06
N SER A 54 -4.19 0.88 14.61
CA SER A 54 -4.67 1.51 13.38
C SER A 54 -3.59 2.36 12.73
N THR A 55 -3.51 2.24 11.41
CA THR A 55 -2.60 3.05 10.56
C THR A 55 -3.30 3.44 9.27
N ARG A 56 -2.72 4.40 8.56
CA ARG A 56 -3.23 4.84 7.26
C ARG A 56 -2.10 5.21 6.32
N ALA A 57 -2.38 5.17 5.03
CA ALA A 57 -1.51 5.68 3.97
C ALA A 57 -2.36 6.36 2.90
N GLU A 58 -1.81 7.39 2.24
CA GLU A 58 -2.53 8.19 1.27
C GLU A 58 -1.77 8.27 -0.06
N TRP A 59 -2.52 8.13 -1.16
CA TRP A 59 -1.97 8.11 -2.51
C TRP A 59 -2.72 9.16 -3.34
N GLU A 60 -1.99 10.14 -3.88
CA GLU A 60 -2.55 11.16 -4.78
C GLU A 60 -2.86 10.57 -6.14
N GLY A 61 -4.04 10.83 -6.69
CA GLY A 61 -4.47 10.41 -8.03
C GLY A 61 -4.87 11.56 -8.95
N GLU A 62 -4.74 12.81 -8.47
CA GLU A 62 -5.01 14.09 -9.15
C GLU A 62 -6.30 14.15 -10.00
N PRO A 63 -7.38 14.81 -9.53
CA PRO A 63 -7.53 15.54 -8.26
C PRO A 63 -7.91 14.65 -7.07
N GLN A 64 -8.19 13.37 -7.34
CA GLN A 64 -8.71 12.43 -6.35
C GLN A 64 -7.60 11.86 -5.47
N VAL A 65 -7.98 11.31 -4.33
CA VAL A 65 -7.06 10.75 -3.35
C VAL A 65 -7.52 9.36 -2.94
N TYR A 66 -6.60 8.41 -2.91
CA TYR A 66 -6.85 7.05 -2.45
C TYR A 66 -6.30 6.87 -1.04
N ARG A 67 -7.19 6.58 -0.09
CA ARG A 67 -6.85 6.40 1.31
C ARG A 67 -6.93 4.94 1.68
N TRP A 68 -5.83 4.42 2.20
CA TRP A 68 -5.75 3.12 2.82
C TRP A 68 -5.94 3.27 4.31
N PHE A 69 -6.95 2.60 4.84
CA PHE A 69 -7.17 2.48 6.28
C PHE A 69 -6.93 1.04 6.70
N PHE A 70 -6.15 0.88 7.76
CA PHE A 70 -5.85 -0.41 8.35
C PHE A 70 -6.27 -0.39 9.81
N HIS A 71 -7.09 -1.36 10.21
CA HIS A 71 -7.48 -1.57 11.60
C HIS A 71 -7.15 -2.99 12.01
N ARG A 72 -6.35 -3.15 13.05
CA ARG A 72 -5.87 -4.44 13.54
C ARG A 72 -6.70 -4.89 14.74
N ASP A 73 -7.23 -6.11 14.65
CA ASP A 73 -7.82 -6.83 15.78
C ASP A 73 -7.08 -8.17 15.94
N GLY A 74 -6.19 -8.22 16.93
CA GLY A 74 -5.34 -9.39 17.19
C GLY A 74 -4.45 -9.75 15.99
N PRO A 75 -4.58 -10.94 15.37
CA PRO A 75 -3.82 -11.34 14.19
C PRO A 75 -4.48 -10.91 12.86
N VAL A 76 -5.67 -10.34 12.93
CA VAL A 76 -6.49 -9.94 11.78
C VAL A 76 -6.35 -8.43 11.56
N VAL A 77 -6.43 -8.01 10.31
CA VAL A 77 -6.46 -6.63 9.88
C VAL A 77 -7.63 -6.43 8.91
N ASP A 78 -8.49 -5.49 9.25
CA ASP A 78 -9.48 -4.93 8.34
C ASP A 78 -8.81 -3.84 7.51
N VAL A 79 -8.90 -3.98 6.20
CA VAL A 79 -8.33 -3.05 5.24
C VAL A 79 -9.48 -2.40 4.47
N ARG A 80 -9.47 -1.08 4.35
CA ARG A 80 -10.40 -0.33 3.51
C ARG A 80 -9.63 0.59 2.59
N LEU A 81 -10.01 0.57 1.32
CA LEU A 81 -9.54 1.49 0.29
C LEU A 81 -10.68 2.45 -0.07
N VAL A 82 -10.46 3.73 0.15
CA VAL A 82 -11.46 4.79 -0.05
C VAL A 82 -10.95 5.78 -1.10
N LEU A 83 -11.81 6.14 -2.05
CA LEU A 83 -11.61 7.24 -2.99
C LEU A 83 -12.25 8.51 -2.44
N ALA A 84 -11.45 9.55 -2.20
CA ALA A 84 -11.90 10.86 -1.76
C ALA A 84 -11.66 11.92 -2.85
N ASP A 85 -12.47 12.97 -2.84
CA ASP A 85 -12.39 14.04 -3.85
C ASP A 85 -11.15 14.95 -3.70
N ASN A 86 -10.55 14.99 -2.51
CA ASN A 86 -9.33 15.73 -2.22
C ASN A 86 -8.72 15.30 -0.86
N THR A 87 -7.51 15.79 -0.56
CA THR A 87 -6.79 15.51 0.69
C THR A 87 -7.36 16.19 1.93
N GLN A 88 -8.15 17.25 1.76
CA GLN A 88 -8.66 18.09 2.87
C GLN A 88 -9.96 17.55 3.48
N GLY A 89 -10.64 16.63 2.81
CA GLY A 89 -11.89 16.03 3.28
C GLY A 89 -11.68 15.13 4.52
N PRO A 90 -12.67 15.02 5.41
CA PRO A 90 -12.65 14.08 6.55
C PRO A 90 -12.31 12.63 6.15
N ASP A 91 -11.76 11.82 7.05
CA ASP A 91 -11.41 10.42 6.78
C ASP A 91 -12.63 9.55 6.41
N ASP A 92 -13.82 9.90 6.91
CA ASP A 92 -15.09 9.24 6.59
C ASP A 92 -15.74 9.77 5.31
N SER A 93 -15.14 10.76 4.66
CA SER A 93 -15.58 11.24 3.34
C SER A 93 -14.95 10.42 2.22
N GLY A 94 -15.78 10.00 1.26
CA GLY A 94 -15.35 9.25 0.08
C GLY A 94 -16.17 8.00 -0.21
N VAL A 95 -15.82 7.31 -1.29
CA VAL A 95 -16.44 6.06 -1.74
C VAL A 95 -15.51 4.91 -1.42
N VAL A 96 -16.01 3.89 -0.70
CA VAL A 96 -15.26 2.65 -0.49
C VAL A 96 -15.13 1.93 -1.83
N LEU A 97 -13.91 1.84 -2.35
CA LEU A 97 -13.62 1.08 -3.58
C LEU A 97 -13.47 -0.40 -3.28
N TRP A 98 -12.87 -0.73 -2.13
CA TRP A 98 -12.63 -2.10 -1.71
C TRP A 98 -12.46 -2.19 -0.20
N SER A 99 -12.86 -3.33 0.36
CA SER A 99 -12.60 -3.66 1.76
C SER A 99 -12.36 -5.16 1.90
N GLY A 100 -11.43 -5.54 2.77
CA GLY A 100 -11.09 -6.94 3.00
C GLY A 100 -10.58 -7.18 4.41
N CYS A 101 -10.74 -8.42 4.87
CA CYS A 101 -10.34 -8.87 6.21
C CYS A 101 -9.27 -9.95 6.05
N HIS A 102 -8.04 -9.67 6.50
CA HIS A 102 -6.87 -10.52 6.23
C HIS A 102 -6.02 -10.71 7.47
N THR A 103 -5.10 -11.68 7.44
CA THR A 103 -4.10 -11.75 8.50
C THR A 103 -3.03 -10.68 8.29
N ILE A 104 -2.47 -10.18 9.39
CA ILE A 104 -1.35 -9.23 9.34
C ILE A 104 -0.17 -9.77 8.53
N THR A 105 0.08 -11.08 8.65
CA THR A 105 1.11 -11.79 7.88
C THR A 105 0.81 -11.81 6.39
N ALA A 106 -0.46 -11.97 5.98
CA ALA A 106 -0.84 -11.93 4.58
C ALA A 106 -0.64 -10.53 4.00
N LEU A 107 -1.12 -9.47 4.68
CA LEU A 107 -0.93 -8.08 4.28
C LEU A 107 0.56 -7.74 4.14
N ALA A 108 1.35 -8.00 5.17
CA ALA A 108 2.77 -7.68 5.18
C ALA A 108 3.56 -8.47 4.11
N ARG A 109 3.19 -9.72 3.85
CA ARG A 109 3.79 -10.53 2.78
C ARG A 109 3.45 -9.96 1.40
N SER A 110 2.19 -9.59 1.17
CA SER A 110 1.74 -9.09 -0.13
C SER A 110 2.30 -7.72 -0.45
N ALA A 111 2.42 -6.83 0.55
CA ALA A 111 3.14 -5.57 0.44
C ALA A 111 4.61 -5.79 0.02
N VAL A 112 5.36 -6.62 0.75
CA VAL A 112 6.77 -6.92 0.38
C VAL A 112 6.87 -7.49 -1.03
N ARG A 113 6.00 -8.43 -1.40
CA ARG A 113 6.01 -9.03 -2.74
C ARG A 113 5.77 -8.02 -3.87
N ALA A 114 4.95 -7.00 -3.63
CA ALA A 114 4.69 -5.97 -4.63
C ALA A 114 5.97 -5.21 -5.00
N PHE A 115 6.75 -4.79 -4.00
CA PHE A 115 8.00 -4.07 -4.20
C PHE A 115 9.16 -4.96 -4.63
N ASP A 116 9.24 -6.20 -4.11
CA ASP A 116 10.23 -7.20 -4.57
C ASP A 116 10.10 -7.46 -6.06
N ARG A 117 8.87 -7.46 -6.58
CA ARG A 117 8.60 -7.65 -7.99
C ARG A 117 9.11 -6.49 -8.83
N ILE A 118 8.92 -5.26 -8.39
CA ILE A 118 9.46 -4.06 -9.07
C ILE A 118 10.99 -4.14 -9.13
N ASP A 119 11.63 -4.38 -7.99
CA ASP A 119 13.09 -4.47 -7.89
C ASP A 119 13.63 -5.59 -8.79
N TYR A 120 12.95 -6.73 -8.82
CA TYR A 120 13.33 -7.86 -9.69
C TYR A 120 13.12 -7.59 -11.19
N GLU A 121 11.99 -7.00 -11.59
CA GLU A 121 11.62 -6.83 -13.00
C GLU A 121 12.29 -5.61 -13.65
N GLN A 122 12.49 -4.53 -12.88
CA GLN A 122 12.93 -3.23 -13.41
C GLN A 122 14.24 -2.76 -12.79
N GLY A 123 14.48 -3.11 -11.51
CA GLY A 123 15.55 -2.53 -10.70
C GLY A 123 15.23 -1.10 -10.25
N GLU A 124 15.93 -0.66 -9.21
CA GLU A 124 15.67 0.64 -8.57
C GLU A 124 15.96 1.85 -9.45
N GLU A 125 17.00 1.79 -10.29
CA GLU A 125 17.35 2.91 -11.17
C GLU A 125 16.24 3.16 -12.20
N ALA A 126 15.66 2.09 -12.75
CA ALA A 126 14.54 2.20 -13.67
C ALA A 126 13.25 2.64 -12.95
N TYR A 127 13.04 2.17 -11.72
CA TYR A 127 11.98 2.67 -10.86
C TYR A 127 12.11 4.16 -10.63
N GLU A 128 13.27 4.67 -10.22
CA GLU A 128 13.47 6.10 -9.95
C GLU A 128 13.29 6.94 -11.21
N SER A 129 13.77 6.45 -12.36
CA SER A 129 13.58 7.12 -13.66
C SER A 129 12.10 7.21 -14.07
N GLN A 130 11.31 6.16 -13.83
CA GLN A 130 9.88 6.15 -14.18
C GLN A 130 9.02 6.83 -13.13
N TRP A 131 9.24 6.57 -11.85
CA TRP A 131 8.45 7.12 -10.75
C TRP A 131 8.84 8.57 -10.44
N GLY A 132 10.10 8.93 -10.62
CA GLY A 132 10.64 10.26 -10.32
C GLY A 132 11.07 10.45 -8.86
N ARG A 133 10.98 9.40 -8.02
CA ARG A 133 11.44 9.38 -6.63
C ARG A 133 12.21 8.08 -6.33
N PRO A 134 13.14 8.08 -5.37
CA PRO A 134 13.94 6.90 -5.05
C PRO A 134 13.08 5.69 -4.66
N PHE A 135 13.59 4.48 -4.92
CA PHE A 135 12.94 3.27 -4.45
C PHE A 135 12.92 3.22 -2.90
N PRO A 136 11.78 2.86 -2.26
CA PRO A 136 11.60 2.95 -0.81
C PRO A 136 12.25 1.78 -0.07
N ARG A 137 13.57 1.62 -0.25
CA ARG A 137 14.34 0.50 0.31
C ARG A 137 14.37 0.51 1.82
N THR A 138 14.52 1.68 2.43
CA THR A 138 14.57 1.83 3.89
C THR A 138 13.29 1.31 4.53
N GLU A 139 12.14 1.70 4.00
CA GLU A 139 10.81 1.33 4.49
C GLU A 139 10.52 -0.14 4.23
N LEU A 140 10.93 -0.66 3.06
CA LEU A 140 10.81 -2.08 2.74
C LEU A 140 11.62 -2.96 3.70
N GLU A 141 12.85 -2.55 4.03
CA GLU A 141 13.70 -3.24 5.00
C GLU A 141 13.17 -3.13 6.44
N ALA A 142 12.58 -1.99 6.81
CA ALA A 142 11.91 -1.81 8.09
C ALA A 142 10.74 -2.80 8.21
N LEU A 143 9.90 -2.93 7.19
CA LEU A 143 8.81 -3.90 7.14
C LEU A 143 9.33 -5.35 7.22
N ARG A 144 10.39 -5.69 6.46
CA ARG A 144 11.04 -7.02 6.53
C ARG A 144 11.58 -7.32 7.92
N THR A 145 12.12 -6.33 8.61
CA THR A 145 12.64 -6.47 9.97
C THR A 145 11.51 -6.66 10.97
N ALA A 146 10.47 -5.82 10.92
CA ALA A 146 9.28 -5.95 11.76
C ALA A 146 8.64 -7.36 11.63
N ARG A 147 8.51 -7.86 10.40
CA ARG A 147 7.97 -9.21 10.14
C ARG A 147 8.80 -10.34 10.74
N ARG A 148 10.13 -10.17 10.83
CA ARG A 148 11.02 -11.17 11.45
C ARG A 148 10.89 -11.17 12.97
N SER A 149 10.72 -9.99 13.57
CA SER A 149 10.52 -9.82 15.02
C SER A 149 9.13 -10.25 15.50
N HIS A 150 8.13 -10.23 14.62
CA HIS A 150 6.75 -10.64 14.91
C HIS A 150 6.51 -12.15 14.75
N ARG A 151 7.54 -12.92 14.42
CA ARG A 151 7.45 -14.34 14.05
C ARG A 151 7.71 -15.24 15.25
#